data_AF-A0A353REV8-F1
#
_entry.id   AF-A0A353REV8-F1
#
_cell.length_a   1.000
_cell.length_b   1.000
_cell.length_c   1.000
_cell.angle_alpha   90.00
_cell.angle_beta   90.00
_cell.angle_gamma   90.00
#
_symmetry.space_group_name_H-M   'P 1'
#
loop_
_entity.id
_entity.type
_entity.pdbx_description
1 polymer ?
#
loop_
_entity_poly.entity_id
_entity_poly.type
_entity_poly.pdbx_seq_one_letter_code
_entity_poly.pdbx_strand_id
1 'polypeptide(L)'
;GFAAAALYFAGCAHYDAAPENGGKEPVPSVEFLHFILGRCGSVGELKSLLPRLTVVGLPDPVTQTAAPLHWIATDRSGACIVVEPTERGLEVFENPLGVLANSPGFRWQMTNLRNYMGVSIGQKSEADWGGVGLVPFGQAGGTMLLPGGYTSPERFARTAFQKTHVLRPDDGAEAVVTGFHILGSVTVPKGIVVTDRGTYDYTRYTAFLNTETCEYFIRAYGGSAVETVGLWDHPENGGRLLCLGALTQRPVFLKREGPGLPGRTGVRRPCPYRNSPHRTSPGAK
;
A
#
# COMPACT_ATOMS: atom_id res chain seq x y z
N GLY A 1 14.96 -7.93 -12.68
CA GLY A 1 13.53 -7.57 -12.68
C GLY A 1 12.68 -8.56 -11.92
N PHE A 2 13.10 -8.89 -10.69
CA PHE A 2 12.34 -9.63 -9.69
C PHE A 2 12.18 -8.68 -8.50
N ALA A 3 10.97 -8.59 -7.97
CA ALA A 3 10.62 -7.68 -6.89
C ALA A 3 9.85 -8.44 -5.83
N ALA A 4 10.07 -8.09 -4.57
CA ALA A 4 9.35 -8.66 -3.45
C ALA A 4 9.15 -7.62 -2.34
N ALA A 5 8.17 -7.86 -1.49
CA ALA A 5 7.92 -7.07 -0.29
C ALA A 5 7.53 -7.99 0.87
N ALA A 6 7.91 -7.60 2.08
CA ALA A 6 7.50 -8.24 3.34
C ALA A 6 6.39 -7.42 3.99
N LEU A 7 5.33 -8.10 4.43
CA LEU A 7 4.20 -7.47 5.12
C LEU A 7 3.92 -8.20 6.44
N TYR A 8 3.32 -7.48 7.39
CA TYR A 8 3.01 -8.03 8.71
C TYR A 8 1.92 -9.11 8.63
N PHE A 9 2.07 -10.22 9.36
CA PHE A 9 1.16 -11.38 9.28
C PHE A 9 0.78 -11.92 10.67
N ALA A 10 0.46 -10.99 11.58
CA ALA A 10 0.15 -11.27 12.98
C ALA A 10 -0.98 -12.28 13.16
N GLY A 11 -0.81 -13.22 14.10
CA GLY A 11 -1.79 -14.26 14.41
C GLY A 11 -1.94 -15.36 13.37
N CYS A 12 -1.18 -15.33 12.26
CA CYS A 12 -1.17 -16.37 11.24
C CYS A 12 0.22 -16.91 10.92
N ALA A 13 1.26 -16.08 11.06
CA ALA A 13 2.64 -16.51 10.88
C ALA A 13 3.03 -17.58 11.91
N HIS A 14 3.52 -18.72 11.43
CA HIS A 14 4.09 -19.78 12.24
C HIS A 14 5.46 -20.16 11.68
N TYR A 15 6.47 -20.24 12.56
CA TYR A 15 7.83 -20.57 12.17
C TYR A 15 8.26 -21.84 12.88
N ASP A 16 8.74 -22.81 12.10
CA ASP A 16 9.30 -24.03 12.64
C ASP A 16 10.60 -23.74 13.38
N ALA A 17 10.93 -24.59 14.36
CA ALA A 17 12.28 -24.65 14.90
C ALA A 17 13.27 -25.03 13.78
N ALA A 18 14.49 -24.48 13.82
CA ALA A 18 15.53 -24.86 12.87
C ALA A 18 15.74 -26.39 12.95
N PRO A 19 15.59 -27.14 11.84
CA PRO A 19 15.72 -28.58 11.90
C PRO A 19 17.18 -28.95 12.20
N GLU A 20 17.41 -29.74 13.26
CA GLU A 20 18.75 -30.14 13.70
C GLU A 20 19.52 -30.96 12.65
N ASN A 21 18.83 -31.62 11.71
CA ASN A 21 19.39 -32.48 10.67
C ASN A 21 18.66 -32.36 9.30
N GLY A 22 18.03 -31.21 9.02
CA GLY A 22 17.23 -31.05 7.81
C GLY A 22 18.08 -30.64 6.60
N GLY A 23 17.97 -31.36 5.48
CA GLY A 23 18.58 -30.97 4.20
C GLY A 23 18.06 -29.67 3.57
N LYS A 24 17.39 -28.80 4.36
CA LYS A 24 16.87 -27.50 3.96
C LYS A 24 17.68 -26.40 4.63
N GLU A 25 17.98 -25.34 3.88
CA GLU A 25 18.71 -24.17 4.36
C GLU A 25 17.80 -23.32 5.28
N PRO A 26 18.16 -23.11 6.55
CA PRO A 26 17.39 -22.24 7.43
C PRO A 26 17.62 -20.77 7.07
N VAL A 27 16.55 -20.01 6.91
CA VAL A 27 16.59 -18.57 6.60
C VAL A 27 15.76 -17.81 7.63
N PRO A 28 16.34 -16.87 8.39
CA PRO A 28 15.58 -16.02 9.30
C PRO A 28 14.48 -15.25 8.57
N SER A 29 13.27 -15.17 9.15
CA SER A 29 12.13 -14.49 8.54
C SER A 29 12.44 -13.02 8.20
N VAL A 30 13.20 -12.34 9.05
CA VAL A 30 13.62 -10.94 8.85
C VAL A 30 14.64 -10.77 7.70
N GLU A 31 15.40 -11.81 7.36
CA GLU A 31 16.38 -11.81 6.26
C GLU A 31 15.81 -12.36 4.95
N PHE A 32 14.68 -13.06 5.02
CA PHE A 32 14.12 -13.80 3.89
C PHE A 32 13.92 -12.94 2.64
N LEU A 33 13.49 -11.68 2.80
CA LEU A 33 13.32 -10.75 1.68
C LEU A 33 14.66 -10.48 0.95
N HIS A 34 15.72 -10.14 1.68
CA HIS A 34 17.03 -9.90 1.08
C HIS A 34 17.60 -11.18 0.47
N PHE A 35 17.41 -12.31 1.15
CA PHE A 35 17.85 -13.62 0.67
C PHE A 35 17.26 -13.95 -0.71
N ILE A 36 15.93 -13.81 -0.89
CA ILE A 36 15.30 -14.12 -2.18
C ILE A 36 15.66 -13.10 -3.26
N LEU A 37 15.83 -11.82 -2.92
CA LEU A 37 16.25 -10.78 -3.88
C LEU A 37 17.70 -11.00 -4.37
N GLY A 38 18.57 -11.58 -3.53
CA GLY A 38 19.94 -11.92 -3.90
C GLY A 38 20.11 -13.27 -4.63
N ARG A 39 19.06 -14.10 -4.70
CA ARG A 39 19.13 -15.47 -5.23
C ARG A 39 18.17 -15.75 -6.39
N CYS A 40 17.17 -14.91 -6.63
CA CYS A 40 16.15 -15.14 -7.65
C CYS A 40 16.06 -13.97 -8.64
N GLY A 41 16.06 -14.30 -9.93
CA GLY A 41 15.74 -13.40 -11.04
C GLY A 41 14.30 -13.49 -11.53
N SER A 42 13.52 -14.49 -11.08
CA SER A 42 12.12 -14.69 -11.44
C SER A 42 11.29 -15.37 -10.34
N VAL A 43 9.97 -15.31 -10.46
CA VAL A 43 9.02 -16.06 -9.64
C VAL A 43 9.19 -17.56 -9.84
N GLY A 44 9.52 -18.01 -11.05
CA GLY A 44 9.79 -19.43 -11.34
C GLY A 44 11.00 -19.96 -10.57
N GLU A 45 12.08 -19.17 -10.50
CA GLU A 45 13.25 -19.49 -9.69
C GLU A 45 12.93 -19.49 -8.19
N LEU A 46 12.15 -18.52 -7.72
CA LEU A 46 11.70 -18.50 -6.32
C LEU A 46 10.91 -19.77 -5.98
N LYS A 47 9.93 -20.16 -6.80
CA LYS A 47 9.17 -21.42 -6.60
C LYS A 47 10.07 -22.66 -6.54
N SER A 48 11.15 -22.68 -7.31
CA SER A 48 12.12 -23.78 -7.33
C SER A 48 13.05 -23.77 -6.11
N LEU A 49 13.31 -22.60 -5.53
CA LEU A 49 14.15 -22.40 -4.36
C LEU A 49 13.42 -22.75 -3.06
N LEU A 50 12.16 -22.32 -2.90
CA LEU A 50 11.37 -22.45 -1.66
C LEU A 50 11.35 -23.87 -1.04
N PRO A 51 11.22 -24.98 -1.79
CA PRO A 51 11.23 -26.32 -1.20
C PRO A 51 12.53 -26.68 -0.47
N ARG A 52 13.63 -25.99 -0.78
CA ARG A 52 14.95 -26.18 -0.17
C ARG A 52 15.18 -25.33 1.07
N LEU A 53 14.20 -24.50 1.45
CA LEU A 53 14.34 -23.54 2.55
C LEU A 53 13.43 -23.93 3.72
N THR A 54 13.87 -23.58 4.93
CA THR A 54 13.02 -23.49 6.12
C THR A 54 13.09 -22.05 6.63
N VAL A 55 11.94 -21.38 6.74
CA VAL A 55 11.90 -20.03 7.30
C VAL A 55 11.80 -20.11 8.81
N VAL A 56 12.77 -19.53 9.52
CA VAL A 56 12.85 -19.58 10.98
C VAL A 56 12.55 -18.22 11.60
N GLY A 57 11.80 -18.23 12.70
CA GLY A 57 11.47 -17.04 13.46
C GLY A 57 12.55 -16.78 14.51
N LEU A 58 13.27 -15.67 14.40
CA LEU A 58 14.21 -15.24 15.43
C LEU A 58 13.50 -14.26 16.39
N PRO A 59 13.36 -14.61 17.69
CA PRO A 59 12.78 -13.69 18.66
C PRO A 59 13.65 -12.44 18.84
N ASP A 60 13.02 -11.27 18.82
CA ASP A 60 13.69 -10.02 19.18
C ASP A 60 13.94 -9.98 20.72
N PRO A 61 15.10 -9.47 21.19
CA PRO A 61 15.42 -9.43 22.61
C PRO A 61 14.44 -8.62 23.48
N VAL A 62 13.74 -7.63 22.91
CA VAL A 62 12.83 -6.73 23.62
C VAL A 62 11.44 -7.36 23.74
N THR A 63 10.88 -7.87 22.64
CA THR A 63 9.52 -8.42 22.65
C THR A 63 9.47 -9.92 22.89
N GLN A 64 10.59 -10.63 22.79
CA GLN A 64 10.69 -12.10 22.88
C GLN A 64 9.78 -12.82 21.88
N THR A 65 9.44 -12.15 20.78
CA THR A 65 8.60 -12.69 19.71
C THR A 65 9.30 -12.52 18.38
N ALA A 66 9.18 -13.50 17.48
CA ALA A 66 9.60 -13.32 16.10
C ALA A 66 8.63 -12.38 15.38
N ALA A 67 9.16 -11.53 14.48
CA ALA A 67 8.32 -10.68 13.65
C ALA A 67 7.42 -11.54 12.74
N PRO A 68 6.09 -11.44 12.82
CA PRO A 68 5.20 -12.21 11.99
C PRO A 68 5.14 -11.59 10.59
N LEU A 69 5.66 -12.29 9.59
CA LEU A 69 5.81 -11.82 8.22
C LEU A 69 5.27 -12.83 7.20
N HIS A 70 4.71 -12.29 6.12
CA HIS A 70 4.49 -12.99 4.85
C HIS A 70 5.00 -12.13 3.69
N TRP A 71 5.14 -12.72 2.51
CA TRP A 71 5.80 -12.05 1.38
C TRP A 71 4.95 -12.09 0.12
N ILE A 72 5.00 -11.02 -0.66
CA ILE A 72 4.54 -10.99 -2.05
C ILE A 72 5.75 -10.85 -2.96
N ALA A 73 5.76 -11.56 -4.07
CA ALA A 73 6.82 -11.49 -5.08
C ALA A 73 6.24 -11.41 -6.49
N THR A 74 6.91 -10.70 -7.39
CA THR A 74 6.54 -10.55 -8.80
C THR A 74 7.77 -10.43 -9.68
N ASP A 75 7.65 -10.69 -10.98
CA ASP A 75 8.73 -10.48 -11.95
C ASP A 75 8.24 -9.79 -13.23
N ARG A 76 9.16 -9.61 -14.20
CA ARG A 76 8.90 -8.99 -15.52
C ARG A 76 7.80 -9.67 -16.34
N SER A 77 7.50 -10.95 -16.10
CA SER A 77 6.41 -11.63 -16.81
C SER A 77 5.03 -11.19 -16.32
N GLY A 78 4.97 -10.50 -15.18
CA GLY A 78 3.71 -10.18 -14.48
C GLY A 78 3.20 -11.31 -13.59
N ALA A 79 3.89 -12.46 -13.53
CA ALA A 79 3.60 -13.50 -12.56
C ALA A 79 3.79 -12.94 -11.15
N CYS A 80 2.85 -13.24 -10.25
CA CYS A 80 2.89 -12.80 -8.87
C CYS A 80 2.49 -13.94 -7.93
N ILE A 81 3.21 -14.08 -6.82
CA ILE A 81 2.91 -15.07 -5.78
C ILE A 81 2.91 -14.46 -4.38
N VAL A 82 2.25 -15.17 -3.47
CA VAL A 82 2.32 -14.93 -2.03
C VAL A 82 2.95 -16.14 -1.35
N VAL A 83 3.84 -15.88 -0.40
CA VAL A 83 4.51 -16.89 0.42
C VAL A 83 4.11 -16.65 1.88
N GLU A 84 3.40 -17.59 2.49
CA GLU A 84 2.92 -17.48 3.88
C GLU A 84 3.49 -18.62 4.73
N PRO A 85 4.22 -18.32 5.81
CA PRO A 85 4.62 -19.32 6.79
C PRO A 85 3.45 -19.58 7.73
N THR A 86 2.83 -20.76 7.69
CA THR A 86 1.69 -21.13 8.54
C THR A 86 1.96 -22.42 9.30
N GLU A 87 1.04 -22.85 10.15
CA GLU A 87 1.14 -24.15 10.87
C GLU A 87 1.22 -25.36 9.91
N ARG A 88 0.91 -25.16 8.62
CA ARG A 88 1.04 -26.18 7.56
C ARG A 88 2.41 -26.12 6.86
N GLY A 89 3.32 -25.27 7.35
CA GLY A 89 4.60 -24.98 6.74
C GLY A 89 4.56 -23.77 5.80
N LEU A 90 5.54 -23.68 4.92
CA LEU A 90 5.70 -22.57 3.97
C LEU A 90 4.75 -22.75 2.77
N GLU A 91 3.58 -22.13 2.83
CA GLU A 91 2.58 -22.16 1.75
C GLU A 91 2.90 -21.14 0.66
N VAL A 92 2.65 -21.53 -0.59
CA VAL A 92 2.87 -20.68 -1.77
C VAL A 92 1.57 -20.61 -2.56
N PHE A 93 1.14 -19.40 -2.90
CA PHE A 93 -0.09 -19.13 -3.62
C PHE A 93 0.19 -18.33 -4.90
N GLU A 94 -0.44 -18.72 -6.01
CA GLU A 94 -0.56 -17.82 -7.16
C GLU A 94 -1.42 -16.61 -6.78
N ASN A 95 -0.98 -15.42 -7.16
CA ASN A 95 -1.69 -14.17 -6.88
C ASN A 95 -2.02 -13.43 -8.20
N PRO A 96 -3.07 -13.86 -8.93
CA PRO A 96 -3.45 -13.23 -10.19
C PRO A 96 -3.93 -11.78 -10.02
N LEU A 97 -4.38 -11.41 -8.81
CA LEU A 97 -4.74 -10.03 -8.50
C LEU A 97 -3.51 -9.16 -8.23
N GLY A 98 -2.38 -9.75 -7.83
CA GLY A 98 -1.16 -9.07 -7.42
C GLY A 98 -1.40 -8.02 -6.32
N VAL A 99 -2.22 -8.37 -5.34
CA VAL A 99 -2.51 -7.56 -4.14
C VAL A 99 -2.23 -8.42 -2.91
N LEU A 100 -1.62 -7.83 -1.88
CA LEU A 100 -1.46 -8.42 -0.55
C LEU A 100 -1.68 -7.35 0.50
N ALA A 101 -2.24 -7.73 1.65
CA ALA A 101 -2.41 -6.86 2.80
C ALA A 101 -1.73 -7.49 4.03
N ASN A 102 -2.46 -7.77 5.09
CA ASN A 102 -1.96 -8.49 6.26
C ASN A 102 -2.92 -9.67 6.54
N SER A 103 -2.95 -10.16 7.77
CA SER A 103 -3.86 -11.23 8.21
C SER A 103 -5.35 -10.90 7.96
N PRO A 104 -6.23 -11.91 7.80
CA PRO A 104 -5.95 -13.35 7.72
C PRO A 104 -5.22 -13.76 6.43
N GLY A 105 -4.84 -15.04 6.31
CA GLY A 105 -4.08 -15.58 5.17
C GLY A 105 -4.72 -15.35 3.80
N PHE A 106 -3.89 -15.41 2.76
CA PHE A 106 -4.25 -15.06 1.39
C PHE A 106 -5.46 -15.83 0.86
N ARG A 107 -5.57 -17.14 1.15
CA ARG A 107 -6.73 -17.96 0.75
C ARG A 107 -8.05 -17.42 1.32
N TRP A 108 -8.03 -16.93 2.56
CA TRP A 108 -9.20 -16.33 3.18
C TRP A 108 -9.51 -14.98 2.55
N GLN A 109 -8.50 -14.14 2.30
CA GLN A 109 -8.69 -12.84 1.62
C GLN A 109 -9.36 -13.01 0.25
N MET A 110 -8.91 -14.00 -0.53
CA MET A 110 -9.52 -14.35 -1.82
C MET A 110 -10.97 -14.84 -1.66
N THR A 111 -11.27 -15.60 -0.60
CA THR A 111 -12.65 -16.05 -0.28
C THR A 111 -13.53 -14.85 0.10
N ASN A 112 -12.99 -13.91 0.88
CA ASN A 112 -13.70 -12.71 1.33
C ASN A 112 -14.15 -11.82 0.17
N LEU A 113 -13.43 -11.80 -0.96
CA LEU A 113 -13.83 -11.04 -2.15
C LEU A 113 -15.23 -11.40 -2.65
N ARG A 114 -15.73 -12.61 -2.36
CA ARG A 114 -17.09 -13.04 -2.73
C ARG A 114 -18.18 -12.19 -2.06
N ASN A 115 -17.91 -11.58 -0.91
CA ASN A 115 -18.84 -10.63 -0.28
C ASN A 115 -19.02 -9.34 -1.09
N TYR A 116 -18.07 -9.03 -1.98
CA TYR A 116 -18.04 -7.80 -2.78
C TYR A 116 -18.35 -8.02 -4.26
N MET A 117 -18.86 -9.21 -4.63
CA MET A 117 -19.13 -9.54 -6.03
C MET A 117 -20.19 -8.64 -6.70
N GLY A 118 -21.00 -7.93 -5.89
CA GLY A 118 -21.97 -6.94 -6.37
C GLY A 118 -21.42 -5.53 -6.59
N VAL A 119 -20.15 -5.27 -6.24
CA VAL A 119 -19.50 -3.97 -6.49
C VAL A 119 -19.35 -3.79 -8.01
N SER A 120 -19.65 -2.60 -8.52
CA SER A 120 -19.54 -2.26 -9.93
C SER A 120 -19.01 -0.84 -10.12
N ILE A 121 -18.29 -0.61 -11.22
CA ILE A 121 -17.94 0.75 -11.68
C ILE A 121 -19.14 1.50 -12.24
N GLY A 122 -20.19 0.78 -12.66
CA GLY A 122 -21.44 1.35 -13.16
C GLY A 122 -22.46 1.49 -12.04
N GLN A 123 -23.21 2.60 -12.04
CA GLN A 123 -24.35 2.79 -11.15
C GLN A 123 -25.67 2.54 -11.88
N LYS A 124 -26.68 2.07 -11.14
CA LYS A 124 -28.06 2.04 -11.62
C LYS A 124 -28.60 3.46 -11.69
N SER A 125 -29.42 3.76 -12.70
CA SER A 125 -30.07 5.06 -12.86
C SER A 125 -31.27 5.24 -11.92
N GLU A 126 -31.96 4.15 -11.59
CA GLU A 126 -33.15 4.16 -10.73
C GLU A 126 -33.47 2.76 -10.17
N ALA A 127 -34.37 2.71 -9.18
CA ALA A 127 -35.05 1.50 -8.71
C ALA A 127 -36.49 1.85 -8.27
N ASP A 128 -37.43 0.90 -8.36
CA ASP A 128 -38.78 1.05 -7.80
C ASP A 128 -38.96 0.12 -6.61
N TRP A 129 -39.37 0.70 -5.48
CA TRP A 129 -39.67 -0.03 -4.25
C TRP A 129 -41.16 0.15 -3.92
N GLY A 130 -42.00 -0.70 -4.51
CA GLY A 130 -43.44 -0.70 -4.23
C GLY A 130 -44.13 0.59 -4.67
N GLY A 131 -43.74 1.15 -5.82
CA GLY A 131 -44.24 2.41 -6.35
C GLY A 131 -43.45 3.64 -5.88
N VAL A 132 -42.40 3.47 -5.07
CA VAL A 132 -41.49 4.55 -4.69
C VAL A 132 -40.26 4.51 -5.59
N GLY A 133 -40.14 5.52 -6.46
CA GLY A 133 -38.97 5.72 -7.31
C GLY A 133 -37.76 6.21 -6.51
N LEU A 134 -36.67 5.46 -6.59
CA LEU A 134 -35.39 5.76 -5.97
C LEU A 134 -34.39 6.14 -7.06
N VAL A 135 -33.80 7.32 -6.94
CA VAL A 135 -32.73 7.80 -7.83
C VAL A 135 -31.44 7.99 -7.03
N PRO A 136 -30.25 7.78 -7.63
CA PRO A 136 -28.98 8.03 -6.95
C PRO A 136 -28.85 9.47 -6.44
N PHE A 137 -28.22 9.65 -5.27
CA PHE A 137 -27.85 10.98 -4.76
C PHE A 137 -26.80 11.69 -5.65
N GLY A 138 -26.12 10.95 -6.52
CA GLY A 138 -25.03 11.44 -7.35
C GLY A 138 -24.36 10.30 -8.12
N GLN A 139 -23.03 10.28 -8.10
CA GLN A 139 -22.21 9.21 -8.69
C GLN A 139 -21.73 8.21 -7.62
N ALA A 140 -21.09 7.13 -8.06
CA ALA A 140 -20.48 6.09 -7.22
C ALA A 140 -21.45 5.13 -6.50
N GLY A 141 -22.74 5.11 -6.88
CA GLY A 141 -23.70 4.15 -6.30
C GLY A 141 -23.32 2.68 -6.51
N GLY A 142 -22.61 2.36 -7.60
CA GLY A 142 -22.13 1.01 -7.88
C GLY A 142 -21.04 0.50 -6.93
N THR A 143 -20.30 1.41 -6.29
CA THR A 143 -19.18 1.05 -5.40
C THR A 143 -19.55 1.08 -3.92
N MET A 144 -20.82 1.32 -3.59
CA MET A 144 -21.32 1.45 -2.21
C MET A 144 -21.01 0.25 -1.30
N LEU A 145 -20.88 -0.95 -1.87
CA LEU A 145 -20.55 -2.16 -1.11
C LEU A 145 -19.07 -2.26 -0.72
N LEU A 146 -18.19 -1.40 -1.25
CA LEU A 146 -16.79 -1.41 -0.83
C LEU A 146 -16.66 -0.94 0.62
N PRO A 147 -15.81 -1.63 1.41
CA PRO A 147 -15.61 -1.26 2.81
C PRO A 147 -14.75 0.02 2.93
N GLY A 148 -14.92 0.79 4.00
CA GLY A 148 -14.25 2.09 4.20
C GLY A 148 -13.16 2.12 5.29
N GLY A 149 -13.05 1.09 6.12
CA GLY A 149 -12.12 1.02 7.25
C GLY A 149 -10.68 0.68 6.86
N TYR A 150 -9.77 0.76 7.84
CA TYR A 150 -8.34 0.52 7.66
C TYR A 150 -7.89 -0.90 8.01
N THR A 151 -8.83 -1.80 8.32
CA THR A 151 -8.50 -3.20 8.60
C THR A 151 -7.88 -3.86 7.36
N SER A 152 -7.10 -4.91 7.58
CA SER A 152 -6.43 -5.64 6.50
C SER A 152 -7.40 -6.19 5.44
N PRO A 153 -8.50 -6.88 5.81
CA PRO A 153 -9.50 -7.34 4.83
C PRO A 153 -10.12 -6.21 3.99
N GLU A 154 -10.41 -5.08 4.62
CA GLU A 154 -11.03 -3.94 3.94
C GLU A 154 -10.07 -3.27 2.97
N ARG A 155 -8.79 -3.11 3.35
CA ARG A 155 -7.74 -2.61 2.46
C ARG A 155 -7.52 -3.56 1.28
N PHE A 156 -7.46 -4.88 1.53
CA PHE A 156 -7.31 -5.88 0.48
C PHE A 156 -8.45 -5.78 -0.56
N ALA A 157 -9.70 -5.74 -0.11
CA ALA A 157 -10.87 -5.66 -0.98
C ALA A 157 -10.88 -4.37 -1.82
N ARG A 158 -10.63 -3.20 -1.20
CA ARG A 158 -10.57 -1.93 -1.93
C ARG A 158 -9.45 -1.90 -2.98
N THR A 159 -8.24 -2.31 -2.61
CA THR A 159 -7.10 -2.31 -3.52
C THR A 159 -7.29 -3.33 -4.65
N ALA A 160 -7.81 -4.52 -4.36
CA ALA A 160 -8.13 -5.52 -5.37
C ALA A 160 -9.15 -4.99 -6.40
N PHE A 161 -10.25 -4.39 -5.93
CA PHE A 161 -11.25 -3.80 -6.81
C PHE A 161 -10.65 -2.68 -7.67
N GLN A 162 -10.01 -1.68 -7.06
CA GLN A 162 -9.45 -0.55 -7.81
C GLN A 162 -8.38 -0.97 -8.83
N LYS A 163 -7.46 -1.87 -8.45
CA LYS A 163 -6.41 -2.34 -9.35
C LYS A 163 -6.97 -3.06 -10.58
N THR A 164 -8.07 -3.80 -10.43
CA THR A 164 -8.67 -4.58 -11.52
C THR A 164 -9.65 -3.80 -12.39
N HIS A 165 -10.07 -2.61 -11.95
CA HIS A 165 -11.10 -1.81 -12.64
C HIS A 165 -10.62 -0.43 -13.08
N VAL A 166 -9.42 0.00 -12.70
CA VAL A 166 -8.81 1.21 -13.24
C VAL A 166 -8.52 1.03 -14.73
N LEU A 167 -8.50 2.13 -15.48
CA LEU A 167 -8.00 2.11 -16.85
C LEU A 167 -6.53 1.68 -16.85
N ARG A 168 -6.16 0.85 -17.83
CA ARG A 168 -4.77 0.47 -18.03
C ARG A 168 -3.98 1.74 -18.38
N PRO A 169 -2.91 2.08 -17.63
CA PRO A 169 -2.05 3.20 -17.97
C PRO A 169 -1.36 3.00 -19.32
N ASP A 170 -1.17 4.08 -20.07
CA ASP A 170 -0.55 4.07 -21.39
C ASP A 170 0.99 3.92 -21.30
N ASP A 171 1.59 4.45 -20.24
CA ASP A 171 3.04 4.42 -20.01
C ASP A 171 3.43 4.21 -18.54
N GLY A 172 4.75 4.13 -18.30
CA GLY A 172 5.31 3.90 -16.97
C GLY A 172 5.08 5.05 -15.98
N ALA A 173 5.05 6.29 -16.44
CA ALA A 173 4.81 7.44 -15.58
C ALA A 173 3.34 7.46 -15.12
N GLU A 174 2.41 7.24 -16.04
CA GLU A 174 0.99 7.10 -15.72
C GLU A 174 0.74 5.88 -14.82
N ALA A 175 1.48 4.78 -15.01
CA ALA A 175 1.38 3.60 -14.14
C ALA A 175 1.78 3.91 -12.69
N VAL A 176 2.86 4.66 -12.48
CA VAL A 176 3.28 5.11 -11.15
C VAL A 176 2.23 6.03 -10.53
N VAL A 177 1.73 7.00 -11.28
CA VAL A 177 0.67 7.92 -10.82
C VAL A 177 -0.60 7.17 -10.44
N THR A 178 -1.06 6.26 -11.30
CA THR A 178 -2.23 5.40 -11.06
C THR A 178 -2.03 4.55 -9.81
N GLY A 179 -0.84 3.98 -9.63
CA GLY A 179 -0.48 3.25 -8.42
C GLY A 179 -0.63 4.10 -7.16
N PHE A 180 -0.14 5.35 -7.17
CA PHE A 180 -0.28 6.27 -6.03
C PHE A 180 -1.75 6.59 -5.73
N HIS A 181 -2.63 6.68 -6.72
CA HIS A 181 -4.07 6.87 -6.49
C HIS A 181 -4.71 5.63 -5.86
N ILE A 182 -4.38 4.42 -6.35
CA ILE A 182 -4.88 3.16 -5.78
C ILE A 182 -4.44 3.01 -4.33
N LEU A 183 -3.14 3.14 -4.05
CA LEU A 183 -2.60 3.01 -2.69
C LEU A 183 -3.00 4.20 -1.79
N GLY A 184 -3.35 5.34 -2.37
CA GLY A 184 -3.96 6.47 -1.67
C GLY A 184 -5.25 6.09 -0.95
N SER A 185 -6.07 5.21 -1.54
CA SER A 185 -7.34 4.77 -0.95
C SER A 185 -7.20 3.88 0.31
N VAL A 186 -5.99 3.42 0.58
CA VAL A 186 -5.64 2.59 1.75
C VAL A 186 -4.51 3.21 2.58
N THR A 187 -4.14 4.45 2.27
CA THR A 187 -3.21 5.24 3.07
C THR A 187 -3.88 5.58 4.41
N VAL A 188 -3.20 5.27 5.51
CA VAL A 188 -3.68 5.51 6.87
C VAL A 188 -3.11 6.86 7.35
N PRO A 189 -3.96 7.89 7.58
CA PRO A 189 -3.53 9.14 8.19
C PRO A 189 -3.04 8.94 9.62
N LYS A 190 -1.97 9.65 9.99
CA LYS A 190 -1.45 9.63 11.35
C LYS A 190 -2.50 10.15 12.33
N GLY A 191 -2.82 9.33 13.35
CA GLY A 191 -3.78 9.67 14.41
C GLY A 191 -5.11 8.94 14.33
N ILE A 192 -5.45 8.31 13.20
CA ILE A 192 -6.75 7.62 13.05
C ILE A 192 -6.74 6.18 13.58
N VAL A 193 -5.56 5.54 13.59
CA VAL A 193 -5.35 4.20 14.16
C VAL A 193 -4.35 4.32 15.30
N VAL A 194 -4.76 3.88 16.49
CA VAL A 194 -3.94 3.82 17.70
C VAL A 194 -3.79 2.37 18.10
N THR A 195 -2.56 1.92 18.33
CA THR A 195 -2.27 0.56 18.78
C THR A 195 -2.60 0.39 20.27
N ASP A 196 -2.66 -0.85 20.74
CA ASP A 196 -2.76 -1.21 22.17
C ASP A 196 -1.64 -0.59 23.03
N ARG A 197 -0.47 -0.33 22.43
CA ARG A 197 0.68 0.37 23.04
C ARG A 197 0.55 1.90 23.04
N GLY A 198 -0.56 2.46 22.58
CA GLY A 198 -0.78 3.92 22.52
C GLY A 198 0.03 4.63 21.43
N THR A 199 0.52 3.91 20.42
CA THR A 199 1.27 4.50 19.30
C THR A 199 0.40 4.62 18.05
N TYR A 200 0.73 5.56 17.16
CA TYR A 200 -0.01 5.72 15.90
C TYR A 200 0.49 4.75 14.83
N ASP A 201 -0.42 3.96 14.28
CA ASP A 201 -0.20 3.21 13.04
C ASP A 201 -0.64 4.05 11.85
N TYR A 202 0.27 4.26 10.90
CA TYR A 202 0.06 5.12 9.75
C TYR A 202 0.99 4.76 8.60
N THR A 203 0.60 5.10 7.38
CA THR A 203 1.43 4.87 6.20
C THR A 203 2.65 5.79 6.24
N ARG A 204 3.85 5.24 6.46
CA ARG A 204 5.08 6.05 6.56
C ARG A 204 5.64 6.48 5.21
N TYR A 205 5.45 5.65 4.20
CA TYR A 205 5.83 5.92 2.81
C TYR A 205 5.02 5.02 1.89
N THR A 206 5.01 5.36 0.61
CA THR A 206 4.51 4.52 -0.48
C THR A 206 5.62 4.37 -1.50
N ALA A 207 5.83 3.16 -2.01
CA ALA A 207 6.87 2.88 -2.99
C ALA A 207 6.35 2.01 -4.14
N PHE A 208 6.91 2.22 -5.33
CA PHE A 208 6.70 1.38 -6.51
C PHE A 208 8.04 0.96 -7.08
N LEU A 209 8.09 -0.24 -7.63
CA LEU A 209 9.27 -0.75 -8.33
C LEU A 209 8.87 -1.02 -9.78
N ASN A 210 9.62 -0.46 -10.72
CA ASN A 210 9.52 -0.86 -12.11
C ASN A 210 10.45 -2.05 -12.33
N THR A 211 9.89 -3.25 -12.53
CA THR A 211 10.67 -4.47 -12.73
C THR A 211 11.40 -4.53 -14.08
N GLU A 212 10.97 -3.72 -15.04
CA GLU A 212 11.63 -3.63 -16.35
C GLU A 212 12.92 -2.82 -16.23
N THR A 213 12.81 -1.57 -15.78
CA THR A 213 13.94 -0.62 -15.67
C THR A 213 14.73 -0.75 -14.36
N CYS A 214 14.19 -1.45 -13.36
CA CYS A 214 14.75 -1.59 -12.00
C CYS A 214 14.87 -0.25 -11.26
N GLU A 215 13.85 0.60 -11.41
CA GLU A 215 13.71 1.88 -10.70
C GLU A 215 12.75 1.76 -9.51
N TYR A 216 13.09 2.42 -8.42
CA TYR A 216 12.22 2.68 -7.28
C TYR A 216 11.64 4.08 -7.37
N PHE A 217 10.34 4.21 -7.13
CA PHE A 217 9.64 5.48 -6.95
C PHE A 217 9.11 5.52 -5.53
N ILE A 218 9.51 6.51 -4.73
CA ILE A 218 9.21 6.55 -3.29
C ILE A 218 8.63 7.91 -2.92
N ARG A 219 7.54 7.92 -2.15
CA ARG A 219 7.00 9.12 -1.51
C ARG A 219 6.86 8.89 -0.01
N ALA A 220 7.59 9.67 0.78
CA ALA A 220 7.44 9.68 2.23
C ALA A 220 6.13 10.35 2.68
N TYR A 221 5.65 10.02 3.88
CA TYR A 221 4.40 10.54 4.43
C TYR A 221 4.32 12.08 4.45
N GLY A 222 5.40 12.74 4.90
CA GLY A 222 5.43 14.20 4.97
C GLY A 222 5.85 14.89 3.67
N GLY A 223 6.35 14.13 2.69
CA GLY A 223 6.82 14.64 1.41
C GLY A 223 5.71 14.69 0.36
N SER A 224 5.70 15.73 -0.48
CA SER A 224 4.83 15.80 -1.66
C SER A 224 5.50 15.33 -2.95
N ALA A 225 6.84 15.22 -2.95
CA ALA A 225 7.63 14.79 -4.10
C ALA A 225 7.75 13.26 -4.15
N VAL A 226 7.80 12.72 -5.37
CA VAL A 226 8.21 11.34 -5.63
C VAL A 226 9.71 11.37 -5.91
N GLU A 227 10.48 10.65 -5.11
CA GLU A 227 11.91 10.44 -5.28
C GLU A 227 12.12 9.17 -6.11
N THR A 228 13.02 9.21 -7.10
CA THR A 228 13.33 8.06 -7.97
C THR A 228 14.77 7.63 -7.77
N VAL A 229 15.01 6.32 -7.73
CA VAL A 229 16.34 5.71 -7.64
C VAL A 229 16.41 4.50 -8.57
N GLY A 230 17.35 4.49 -9.51
CA GLY A 230 17.66 3.33 -10.33
C GLY A 230 18.70 2.42 -9.68
N LEU A 231 18.48 1.10 -9.76
CA LEU A 231 19.48 0.12 -9.31
C LEU A 231 20.84 0.28 -10.03
N TRP A 232 20.80 0.74 -11.28
CA TRP A 232 21.97 0.87 -12.16
C TRP A 232 22.64 2.25 -12.09
N ASP A 233 22.11 3.18 -11.30
CA ASP A 233 22.62 4.56 -11.22
C ASP A 233 23.95 4.64 -10.44
N HIS A 234 24.33 3.57 -9.73
CA HIS A 234 25.50 3.50 -8.86
C HIS A 234 26.41 2.29 -9.14
N PRO A 235 26.98 2.16 -10.36
CA PRO A 235 27.81 1.02 -10.76
C PRO A 235 29.12 0.90 -9.97
N GLU A 236 29.60 1.98 -9.36
CA GLU A 236 30.86 2.09 -8.62
C GLU A 236 30.84 1.43 -7.23
N ASN A 237 29.69 0.96 -6.75
CA ASN A 237 29.50 0.56 -5.36
C ASN A 237 30.22 -0.77 -4.97
N GLY A 238 30.84 -1.49 -5.92
CA GLY A 238 31.79 -2.57 -5.62
C GLY A 238 31.27 -3.67 -4.67
N GLY A 239 29.96 -3.92 -4.65
CA GLY A 239 29.31 -4.89 -3.77
C GLY A 239 29.09 -4.44 -2.32
N ARG A 240 29.32 -3.16 -1.98
CA ARG A 240 29.03 -2.61 -0.65
C ARG A 240 27.57 -2.15 -0.56
N LEU A 241 27.05 -2.00 0.66
CA LEU A 241 25.74 -1.38 0.86
C LEU A 241 25.87 0.13 0.68
N LEU A 242 25.00 0.71 -0.17
CA LEU A 242 24.92 2.15 -0.39
C LEU A 242 23.67 2.70 0.31
N CYS A 243 23.88 3.66 1.21
CA CYS A 243 22.79 4.43 1.83
C CYS A 243 22.66 5.77 1.12
N LEU A 244 21.51 6.00 0.46
CA LEU A 244 21.23 7.24 -0.29
C LEU A 244 20.68 8.37 0.60
N GLY A 245 20.73 8.19 1.92
CA GLY A 245 20.22 9.15 2.90
C GLY A 245 18.77 8.92 3.30
N ALA A 246 18.24 9.85 4.08
CA ALA A 246 16.87 9.79 4.56
C ALA A 246 15.89 10.35 3.53
N LEU A 247 14.72 9.71 3.40
CA LEU A 247 13.64 10.19 2.53
C LEU A 247 13.20 11.61 2.90
N THR A 248 12.87 12.41 1.89
CA THR A 248 12.42 13.80 2.04
C THR A 248 11.06 13.84 2.73
N GLN A 249 11.04 14.28 3.99
CA GLN A 249 9.82 14.33 4.82
C GLN A 249 9.06 15.66 4.76
N ARG A 250 9.52 16.66 3.98
CA ARG A 250 8.91 17.99 3.97
C ARG A 250 8.13 18.22 2.67
N PRO A 251 6.93 18.81 2.74
CA PRO A 251 6.21 19.19 1.55
C PRO A 251 6.96 20.33 0.84
N VAL A 252 7.04 20.25 -0.48
CA VAL A 252 7.52 21.35 -1.32
C VAL A 252 6.32 22.16 -1.79
N PHE A 253 6.26 23.42 -1.37
CA PHE A 253 5.23 24.37 -1.82
C PHE A 253 5.82 25.27 -2.89
N LEU A 254 5.44 25.04 -4.14
CA LEU A 254 5.83 25.92 -5.24
C LEU A 254 4.89 27.13 -5.28
N LYS A 255 5.46 28.33 -5.20
CA LYS A 255 4.70 29.56 -5.42
C LYS A 255 4.62 29.81 -6.93
N ARG A 256 3.41 29.75 -7.50
CA ARG A 256 3.19 30.15 -8.89
C ARG A 256 3.12 31.67 -8.94
N GLU A 257 4.14 32.30 -9.51
CA GLU A 257 4.06 33.72 -9.83
C GLU A 257 3.11 33.89 -11.02
N GLY A 258 2.08 34.72 -10.86
CA GLY A 258 1.17 35.03 -11.96
C GLY A 258 1.89 35.81 -13.05
N PRO A 259 1.37 35.85 -14.29
CA PRO A 259 1.84 36.83 -15.26
C PRO A 259 1.71 38.21 -14.62
N GLY A 260 2.81 38.94 -14.49
CA GLY A 260 2.82 40.26 -13.86
C GLY A 260 1.68 41.10 -14.42
N LEU A 261 0.71 41.47 -13.58
CA LEU A 261 -0.35 42.38 -13.97
C LEU A 261 0.32 43.71 -14.39
N PRO A 262 0.13 44.21 -15.62
CA PRO A 262 0.58 45.55 -15.96
C PRO A 262 -0.12 46.52 -15.00
N GLY A 263 0.69 47.42 -14.42
CA GLY A 263 0.38 48.19 -13.22
C GLY A 263 -1.08 48.66 -13.11
N ARG A 264 -1.77 48.16 -12.09
CA ARG A 264 -2.97 48.82 -11.57
C ARG A 264 -2.60 49.58 -10.31
N THR A 265 -2.52 50.89 -10.46
CA THR A 265 -2.62 51.86 -9.37
C THR A 265 -3.86 51.52 -8.54
N GLY A 266 -3.67 51.55 -7.22
CA GLY A 266 -4.57 50.92 -6.26
C GLY A 266 -5.98 51.50 -6.24
N VAL A 267 -6.96 50.60 -6.28
CA VAL A 267 -8.23 50.77 -5.56
C VAL A 267 -8.60 49.39 -5.00
N ARG A 268 -8.40 49.20 -3.69
CA ARG A 268 -8.92 48.04 -2.97
C ARG A 268 -10.45 48.18 -2.91
N ARG A 269 -11.18 47.33 -3.63
CA ARG A 269 -12.63 47.15 -3.38
C ARG A 269 -12.80 46.25 -2.13
N PRO A 270 -13.66 46.61 -1.17
CA PRO A 270 -13.92 45.77 0.00
C PRO A 270 -14.62 44.48 -0.39
N CYS A 271 -14.25 43.39 0.29
CA CYS A 271 -14.89 42.07 0.20
C CYS A 271 -16.32 42.14 0.77
N PRO A 272 -17.36 41.59 0.11
CA PRO A 272 -18.76 41.79 0.52
C PRO A 272 -19.22 40.96 1.73
N TYR A 273 -18.36 40.13 2.33
CA TYR A 273 -18.70 39.31 3.51
C TYR A 273 -18.06 39.86 4.78
N ARG A 274 -18.57 40.99 5.27
CA ARG A 274 -18.38 41.38 6.67
C ARG A 274 -19.56 42.23 7.12
N ASN A 275 -20.64 41.56 7.54
CA ASN A 275 -21.64 42.11 8.45
C ASN A 275 -22.40 40.95 9.11
N SER A 276 -21.92 40.52 10.28
CA SER A 276 -22.76 39.87 11.28
C SER A 276 -22.52 40.63 12.58
N PRO A 277 -23.48 41.42 13.07
CA PRO A 277 -23.36 42.06 14.37
C PRO A 277 -23.67 41.02 15.44
N HIS A 278 -22.64 40.60 16.17
CA HIS A 278 -22.82 40.01 17.50
C HIS A 278 -23.48 41.08 18.40
N ARG A 279 -24.77 40.93 18.66
CA ARG A 279 -25.43 41.57 19.80
C ARG A 279 -24.97 40.87 21.07
N THR A 280 -24.17 41.57 21.86
CA THR A 280 -24.06 41.33 23.30
C THR A 280 -25.37 41.75 23.96
N SER A 281 -25.97 40.87 24.75
CA SER A 281 -27.02 41.25 25.71
C SER A 281 -26.43 41.21 27.12
N PRO A 282 -26.68 42.22 27.97
CA PRO A 282 -26.31 42.19 29.38
C PRO A 282 -27.33 41.34 30.17
N GLY A 283 -26.86 40.69 31.22
CA GLY A 283 -27.56 39.61 31.91
C GLY A 283 -28.81 39.98 32.71
N ALA A 284 -29.47 38.94 33.21
CA ALA A 284 -30.41 39.01 34.33
C ALA A 284 -30.42 37.67 35.09
N LYS A 285 -30.12 37.78 36.39
CA LYS A 285 -30.49 36.98 37.58
C LYS A 285 -30.57 35.46 37.48
#